data_AF-D7P1K3-F1
#
_entry.id   AF-D7P1K3-F1
#
_cell.length_a   1.000
_cell.length_b   1.000
_cell.length_c   1.000
_cell.angle_alpha   90.00
_cell.angle_beta   90.00
_cell.angle_gamma   90.00
#
_symmetry.space_group_name_H-M   'P 1'
#
loop_
_entity.id
_entity.type
_entity.pdbx_description
1 polymer ?
#
loop_
_entity_poly.entity_id
_entity_poly.type
_entity_poly.pdbx_seq_one_letter_code
_entity_poly.pdbx_strand_id
1 'polypeptide(L)' 'MTYFLLFLSVSFILGGLAVASNPSPYYAVVGLVLASVVGCGWLMSLGVSFVS' A
#
# COMPACT_ATOMS: atom_id res chain seq x y z
N MET A 1 0.92 17.77 4.87
CA MET A 1 1.51 16.44 5.17
C MET A 1 0.48 15.44 5.66
N THR A 2 -0.41 15.80 6.58
CA THR A 2 -1.49 14.92 7.07
C THR A 2 -2.37 14.35 5.97
N TYR A 3 -2.84 15.15 5.02
CA TYR A 3 -3.64 14.66 3.89
C TYR A 3 -2.91 13.66 2.98
N PHE A 4 -1.60 13.82 2.83
CA PHE A 4 -0.77 12.91 2.02
C PHE A 4 -0.62 11.54 2.70
N LEU A 5 -0.38 11.52 4.01
CA LEU A 5 -0.36 10.29 4.80
C LEU A 5 -1.73 9.58 4.81
N LEU A 6 -2.83 10.34 4.90
CA LEU A 6 -4.18 9.79 4.79
C LEU A 6 -4.47 9.20 3.41
N PHE A 7 -3.98 9.83 2.35
CA PHE A 7 -4.10 9.28 1.00
C PHE A 7 -3.32 7.97 0.85
N LEU A 8 -2.09 7.91 1.39
CA LEU A 8 -1.27 6.69 1.39
C LEU A 8 -1.90 5.57 2.22
N SER A 9 -2.47 5.86 3.40
CA SER A 9 -3.12 4.84 4.22
C SER A 9 -4.39 4.28 3.55
N VAL A 10 -5.21 5.14 2.94
CA VAL A 10 -6.40 4.70 2.20
C VAL A 10 -6.01 3.84 1.00
N SER A 11 -5.03 4.25 0.22
CA SER A 11 -4.55 3.47 -0.93
C SER A 11 -3.93 2.13 -0.53
N PHE A 12 -3.25 2.05 0.62
CA PHE A 12 -2.77 0.79 1.18
C PHE A 12 -3.92 -0.16 1.53
N ILE A 13 -4.98 0.36 2.17
CA ILE A 13 -6.19 -0.41 2.49
C ILE A 13 -6.89 -0.90 1.22
N LEU A 14 -7.00 -0.06 0.18
CA LEU A 14 -7.57 -0.46 -1.11
C LEU A 14 -6.76 -1.57 -1.79
N GLY A 15 -5.42 -1.48 -1.76
CA GLY A 15 -4.54 -2.54 -2.28
C GLY A 15 -4.72 -3.86 -1.53
N GLY A 16 -4.78 -3.81 -0.19
CA GLY A 16 -5.05 -4.99 0.64
C GLY A 16 -6.46 -5.57 0.43
N LEU A 17 -7.47 -4.72 0.30
CA LEU A 17 -8.85 -5.13 0.00
C LEU A 17 -8.94 -5.83 -1.36
N ALA A 18 -8.22 -5.31 -2.37
CA ALA A 18 -8.14 -5.93 -3.68
C ALA A 18 -7.57 -7.35 -3.58
N VAL A 19 -6.50 -7.58 -2.82
CA VAL A 19 -5.95 -8.94 -2.60
C VAL A 19 -6.92 -9.81 -1.80
N ALA A 20 -7.55 -9.27 -0.76
CA ALA A 20 -8.49 -9.99 0.10
C ALA A 20 -9.78 -10.42 -0.62
N SER A 21 -10.15 -9.72 -1.71
CA SER A 21 -11.34 -10.03 -2.51
C SER A 21 -11.25 -11.31 -3.34
N ASN A 22 -10.20 -12.12 -3.19
CA ASN A 22 -9.93 -13.33 -3.96
C ASN A 22 -9.98 -13.12 -5.49
N PRO A 23 -9.28 -12.11 -6.06
CA PRO A 23 -9.11 -12.02 -7.49
C PRO A 23 -8.21 -13.16 -7.99
N SER A 24 -8.21 -13.42 -9.30
CA SER A 24 -7.30 -14.43 -9.85
C SER A 24 -5.82 -14.06 -9.57
N PRO A 25 -4.91 -15.05 -9.49
CA PRO A 25 -3.55 -14.86 -8.97
C PRO A 25 -2.77 -13.71 -9.63
N TYR A 26 -2.97 -13.47 -10.93
CA TYR A 26 -2.33 -12.38 -11.66
C TYR A 26 -2.73 -11.00 -11.14
N TYR A 27 -4.03 -10.79 -10.88
CA TYR A 27 -4.52 -9.51 -10.36
C TYR A 27 -4.23 -9.35 -8.86
N ALA A 28 -4.20 -10.46 -8.11
CA ALA A 28 -3.77 -10.45 -6.70
C ALA A 28 -2.34 -9.95 -6.55
N VAL A 29 -1.42 -10.41 -7.41
CA VAL A 29 -0.02 -9.95 -7.40
C VAL A 29 0.07 -8.46 -7.72
N VAL A 30 -0.69 -7.96 -8.69
CA VAL A 30 -0.73 -6.51 -9.00
C VAL A 30 -1.21 -5.70 -7.79
N GLY A 31 -2.28 -6.15 -7.12
CA GLY A 31 -2.77 -5.50 -5.90
C GLY A 31 -1.75 -5.52 -4.77
N LEU A 32 -1.03 -6.63 -4.61
CA LEU A 32 0.00 -6.80 -3.57
C LEU A 32 1.24 -5.91 -3.83
N VAL A 33 1.68 -5.80 -5.08
CA VAL A 33 2.81 -4.91 -5.47
C VAL A 33 2.43 -3.43 -5.29
N LEU A 34 1.20 -3.05 -5.65
CA LEU A 34 0.75 -1.68 -5.42
C LEU A 34 0.65 -1.37 -3.92
N ALA A 35 0.13 -2.31 -3.12
CA ALA A 35 0.07 -2.16 -1.67
C ALA A 35 1.48 -2.04 -1.06
N SER A 36 2.47 -2.81 -1.51
CA SER A 36 3.83 -2.74 -0.97
C SER A 36 4.50 -1.39 -1.27
N VAL A 37 4.41 -0.89 -2.50
CA VAL A 37 4.98 0.43 -2.88
C VAL A 37 4.36 1.56 -2.04
N VAL A 38 3.04 1.55 -1.88
CA VAL A 38 2.33 2.55 -1.07
C VAL A 38 2.70 2.43 0.40
N GLY A 39 2.83 1.21 0.93
CA GLY A 39 3.26 0.95 2.31
C GLY A 39 4.67 1.45 2.59
N CYS A 40 5.63 1.17 1.70
CA CYS A 40 6.99 1.69 1.79
C CYS A 40 7.02 3.23 1.74
N GLY A 41 6.25 3.84 0.83
CA GLY A 41 6.10 5.30 0.75
C GLY A 41 5.53 5.91 2.03
N TRP A 42 4.61 5.21 2.69
CA TRP A 42 4.06 5.63 3.98
C TRP A 42 5.13 5.60 5.09
N LEU A 43 5.92 4.53 5.18
CA LEU A 43 7.03 4.39 6.13
C LEU A 43 8.13 5.44 5.90
N MET A 44 8.49 5.71 4.63
CA MET A 44 9.42 6.77 4.28
C MET A 44 8.92 8.15 4.72
N SER A 45 7.61 8.42 4.58
CA SER A 45 7.02 9.68 5.01
C SER A 45 6.95 9.85 6.55
N LEU A 46 7.13 8.76 7.30
CA LEU A 46 7.30 8.79 8.77
C LEU A 46 8.78 8.90 9.19
N GLY A 47 9.72 8.92 8.23
CA GLY A 47 11.16 9.00 8.49
C GLY A 47 11.81 7.65 8.81
N VAL A 48 11.12 6.53 8.60
CA VAL A 48 11.61 5.17 8.92
C VAL A 48 12.11 4.45 7.67
N SER A 49 12.94 5.13 6.88
CA SER A 49 13.36 4.69 5.54
C SER A 49 14.29 3.46 5.53
N PHE A 50 14.89 3.10 6.66
CA PHE A 50 15.71 1.88 6.77
C PHE A 50 14.86 0.61 6.87
N VAL A 51 13.61 0.72 7.32
CA VAL A 51 12.68 -0.40 7.53
C VAL A 51 11.80 -0.64 6.29
N SER A 52 11.61 0.38 5.44
CA SER A 52 10.85 0.30 4.18
C SER A 52 11.61 -0.42 3.08
#